data_AF-A0A3P6SKD1-F1
#
_entry.id   AF-A0A3P6SKD1-F1
#
_cell.length_a   1.000
_cell.length_b   1.000
_cell.length_c   1.000
_cell.angle_alpha   90.00
_cell.angle_beta   90.00
_cell.angle_gamma   90.00
#
_symmetry.space_group_name_H-M   'P 1'
#
loop_
_entity.id
_entity.type
_entity.pdbx_description
1 polymer ?
#
loop_
_entity_poly.entity_id
_entity_poly.type
_entity_poly.pdbx_seq_one_letter_code
_entity_poly.pdbx_strand_id
1 'polypeptide(L)' 'MFKAELQKRGKFKCFISNEHDDEALMFKFYRPTAIFYALFWPAVTFSVSLLTIIGIYVVDQCKVWQSDALWIA' A
#
# COMPACT_ATOMS: atom_id res chain seq x y z
N MET A 1 22.78 -26.89 2.53
CA MET A 1 23.00 -28.13 1.72
C MET A 1 22.04 -28.19 0.52
N PHE A 2 20.78 -27.82 0.72
CA PHE A 2 19.71 -27.74 -0.28
C PHE A 2 20.01 -26.89 -1.52
N LYS A 3 20.61 -25.70 -1.36
CA LYS A 3 21.01 -24.81 -2.47
C LYS A 3 21.98 -25.45 -3.47
N ALA A 4 22.92 -26.27 -3.00
CA ALA A 4 23.92 -26.92 -3.84
C ALA A 4 23.33 -28.07 -4.67
N GLU A 5 22.35 -28.79 -4.12
CA GLU A 5 21.59 -29.80 -4.86
C GLU A 5 20.68 -29.19 -5.93
N LEU A 6 20.05 -28.06 -5.63
CA LEU A 6 19.22 -27.32 -6.60
C LEU A 6 20.03 -26.81 -7.80
N GLN A 7 21.24 -26.28 -7.58
CA GLN A 7 22.11 -25.85 -8.68
C GLN A 7 22.57 -27.01 -9.58
N LYS A 8 22.69 -28.24 -9.05
CA LYS A 8 23.06 -29.43 -9.84
C LYS A 8 21.94 -29.91 -10.78
N ARG A 9 20.67 -29.69 -10.45
CA ARG A 9 19.51 -30.21 -11.22
C ARG A 9 19.16 -29.37 -12.47
N GLY A 10 19.80 -28.23 -12.69
CA GLY A 10 19.61 -27.38 -13.88
C GLY A 10 19.41 -25.89 -13.55
N LYS A 11 19.48 -25.01 -14.55
CA LYS A 11 19.30 -23.55 -14.39
C LYS A 11 17.83 -23.20 -14.12
N PHE A 12 17.40 -23.27 -12.87
CA PHE A 12 16.11 -22.73 -12.42
C PHE A 12 16.30 -21.34 -11.79
N LYS A 13 15.46 -20.37 -12.16
CA LYS A 13 15.38 -19.08 -11.48
C LYS A 13 14.58 -19.25 -10.18
N CYS A 14 15.22 -19.79 -9.14
CA CYS A 14 14.61 -19.91 -7.82
C CYS A 14 15.04 -18.76 -6.91
N PHE A 15 14.13 -18.26 -6.07
CA PHE A 15 14.44 -17.31 -5.01
C PHE A 15 14.60 -18.08 -3.69
N ILE A 16 15.79 -18.03 -3.09
CA ILE A 16 16.10 -18.64 -1.80
C ILE A 16 16.24 -17.51 -0.78
N SER A 17 15.50 -17.59 0.33
CA SER A 17 15.67 -16.66 1.45
C SER A 17 16.86 -17.10 2.29
N ASN A 18 17.67 -16.16 2.76
CA ASN A 18 18.81 -16.49 3.64
C ASN A 18 18.34 -16.93 5.04
N GLU A 19 17.07 -16.68 5.36
CA GLU A 19 16.48 -16.97 6.67
C GLU A 19 15.74 -18.30 6.71
N HIS A 20 15.34 -18.86 5.57
CA HIS A 20 14.73 -20.20 5.44
C HIS A 20 15.46 -20.94 4.31
N ASP A 21 16.47 -21.74 4.70
CA ASP A 21 17.37 -22.46 3.77
C ASP A 21 16.79 -23.81 3.31
N ASP A 22 15.58 -24.14 3.78
CA ASP A 22 14.80 -25.34 3.54
C ASP A 22 13.65 -25.16 2.53
N GLU A 23 13.35 -23.92 2.13
CA GLU A 23 12.30 -23.61 1.15
C GLU A 23 12.80 -22.76 -0.02
N ALA A 24 12.49 -23.23 -1.23
CA ALA A 24 12.78 -22.53 -2.47
C ALA A 24 11.46 -22.09 -3.12
N LEU A 25 11.24 -20.78 -3.18
CA LEU A 25 10.07 -20.21 -3.83
C LEU A 25 10.32 -20.14 -5.34
N MET A 26 9.48 -20.82 -6.10
CA MET A 26 9.53 -20.85 -7.57
C MET A 26 9.11 -19.50 -8.20
N PHE A 27 8.34 -18.69 -7.44
CA PHE A 27 7.91 -17.35 -7.83
C PHE A 27 8.02 -16.38 -6.64
N LYS A 28 8.52 -15.16 -6.88
CA LYS A 28 8.58 -14.11 -5.86
C LYS A 28 7.15 -13.66 -5.54
N PHE A 29 6.69 -13.96 -4.32
CA PHE A 29 5.31 -13.67 -3.87
C PHE A 29 4.97 -12.17 -3.95
N TYR A 30 5.93 -11.30 -3.62
CA TYR A 30 5.80 -9.86 -3.79
C TYR A 30 6.37 -9.41 -5.14
N ARG A 31 5.48 -9.20 -6.10
CA ARG A 31 5.80 -8.49 -7.33
C ARG A 31 6.02 -7.00 -6.99
N PRO A 32 6.98 -6.27 -7.60
CA PRO A 32 7.18 -4.85 -7.31
C PRO A 32 5.90 -4.03 -7.46
N THR A 33 5.03 -4.43 -8.39
CA THR A 33 3.69 -3.87 -8.59
C THR A 33 2.83 -3.93 -7.33
N ALA A 34 2.97 -4.95 -6.47
CA ALA A 34 2.24 -5.04 -5.21
C ALA A 34 2.65 -3.94 -4.23
N ILE A 35 3.94 -3.57 -4.19
CA ILE A 35 4.41 -2.44 -3.37
C ILE A 35 3.84 -1.12 -3.90
N PHE A 36 3.81 -0.94 -5.23
CA PHE A 36 3.17 0.22 -5.84
C PHE A 36 1.69 0.31 -5.49
N TYR A 37 0.92 -0.77 -5.62
CA TYR A 37 -0.49 -0.77 -5.25
C TYR A 37 -0.70 -0.54 -3.75
N ALA A 38 0.11 -1.16 -2.89
CA ALA A 38 0.03 -0.98 -1.44
C ALA A 38 0.24 0.48 -1.00
N LEU A 39 1.04 1.26 -1.73
CA LEU A 39 1.24 2.69 -1.45
C LEU A 39 0.23 3.59 -2.18
N PHE A 40 -0.13 3.21 -3.41
CA PHE A 40 -1.01 3.98 -4.27
C PHE A 40 -2.44 4.05 -3.72
N TRP A 41 -2.99 2.93 -3.26
CA TRP A 41 -4.37 2.90 -2.76
C TRP A 41 -4.59 3.83 -1.55
N PRO A 42 -3.76 3.79 -0.49
CA PRO A 42 -3.88 4.74 0.63
C PRO A 42 -3.68 6.21 0.22
N ALA A 43 -2.74 6.48 -0.69
CA ALA A 43 -2.51 7.84 -1.15
C ALA A 43 -3.72 8.39 -1.92
N VAL A 44 -4.31 7.59 -2.81
CA VAL A 44 -5.49 7.97 -3.59
C VAL A 44 -6.71 8.20 -2.67
N THR A 45 -6.97 7.31 -1.72
CA THR A 45 -8.11 7.48 -0.80
C THR A 45 -7.95 8.72 0.08
N PHE A 46 -6.72 9.00 0.54
CA PHE A 46 -6.42 10.23 1.27
C PHE A 46 -6.64 11.48 0.41
N SER A 47 -6.12 11.49 -0.82
CA SER A 47 -6.30 12.61 -1.75
C SER A 47 -7.76 12.87 -2.08
N VAL A 48 -8.54 11.82 -2.35
CA VAL A 48 -9.99 11.97 -2.62
C VAL A 48 -10.71 12.55 -1.40
N SER A 49 -10.43 12.02 -0.20
CA SER A 49 -11.01 12.55 1.05
C SER A 49 -10.68 14.03 1.24
N LEU A 50 -9.41 14.42 1.04
CA LEU A 50 -8.98 15.80 1.16
C LEU A 50 -9.70 16.71 0.15
N LEU A 51 -9.81 16.29 -1.11
CA LEU A 51 -10.50 17.05 -2.15
C LEU A 51 -11.99 17.21 -1.84
N THR A 52 -12.64 16.20 -1.27
CA THR A 52 -14.05 16.34 -0.85
C THR A 52 -14.22 17.38 0.25
N ILE A 53 -13.34 17.38 1.25
CA ILE A 53 -13.36 18.38 2.33
C ILE A 53 -13.12 19.78 1.77
N ILE A 54 -12.15 19.96 0.89
CA ILE A 54 -11.88 21.25 0.24
C ILE A 54 -13.08 21.70 -0.60
N GLY A 55 -13.69 20.79 -1.36
CA GLY A 55 -14.87 21.09 -2.17
C GLY A 55 -16.04 21.59 -1.30
N ILE A 56 -16.32 20.87 -0.21
CA ILE A 56 -17.34 21.29 0.77
C ILE A 56 -16.98 22.64 1.38
N TYR A 57 -15.72 22.84 1.78
CA TYR A 57 -15.26 24.09 2.37
C TYR A 57 -15.47 25.29 1.44
N VAL A 58 -15.13 25.14 0.15
CA VAL A 58 -15.29 26.21 -0.85
C VAL A 58 -16.75 26.50 -1.15
N VAL A 59 -17.59 25.47 -1.26
CA VAL A 59 -19.03 25.63 -1.58
C VAL A 59 -19.81 26.21 -0.41
N ASP A 60 -19.56 25.70 0.81
CA ASP A 60 -20.32 26.07 1.99
C ASP A 60 -19.84 27.38 2.65
N GLN A 61 -18.65 27.86 2.28
CA GLN A 61 -18.00 29.05 2.86
C GLN A 61 -18.01 29.08 4.41
N CYS A 62 -18.01 27.90 5.05
CA CYS A 62 -18.18 27.73 6.50
C CYS A 62 -19.45 28.37 7.09
N LYS A 63 -20.49 28.65 6.30
CA LYS A 63 -21.74 29.25 6.80
C LYS A 63 -22.54 28.28 7.67
N VAL A 64 -22.52 26.97 7.38
CA VAL A 64 -23.14 25.95 8.25
C VAL A 64 -22.40 25.89 9.60
N TRP A 65 -21.07 25.81 9.59
CA TRP A 65 -20.28 25.72 10.82
C TRP A 65 -20.30 26.99 11.68
N GLN A 66 -20.57 28.18 11.11
CA GLN A 66 -20.80 29.39 11.89
C GLN A 66 -22.13 29.37 12.65
N SER A 67 -23.14 28.64 12.16
CA SER A 67 -24.46 28.58 12.79
C SER A 67 -24.48 27.73 14.07
N ASP A 68 -23.52 26.81 14.22
CA ASP A 68 -23.43 25.90 15.36
C ASP A 68 -22.57 26.46 16.50
N ALA A 69 -21.74 27.48 16.24
CA ALA A 69 -20.89 28.11 17.26
C ALA A 69 -21.64 29.09 18.19
N LEU A 70 -22.90 29.42 17.89
CA LEU A 70 -23.68 30.43 18.64
C LEU A 70 -24.58 29.86 19.74
N TRP A 71 -24.58 28.53 19.96
CA TRP A 71 -25.43 27.87 20.97
C TRP A 71 -24.69 27.50 22.27
N ILE A 72 -23.45 27.97 22.45
CA ILE A 72 -22.68 27.83 23.71
C ILE A 72 -22.39 29.23 24.29
N ALA A 73 -23.43 30.07 24.39
CA ALA A 73 -23.40 31.34 25.10
C ALA A 73 -24.58 31.41 26.08
#